data_AF-A0A925WT12-F1
#
_entry.id   AF-A0A925WT12-F1
#
_cell.length_a   1.000
_cell.length_b   1.000
_cell.length_c   1.000
_cell.angle_alpha   90.00
_cell.angle_beta   90.00
_cell.angle_gamma   90.00
#
_symmetry.space_group_name_H-M   'P 1'
#
loop_
_entity.id
_entity.type
_entity.pdbx_description
1 polymer ?
#
loop_
_entity_poly.entity_id
_entity_poly.type
_entity_poly.pdbx_seq_one_letter_code
_entity_poly.pdbx_strand_id
1 'polypeptide(L)'
;MQKTTASSSSDQTGGVAFTAATARVLAITPPGSSRDKHQSEVLLIREYLRRAALWTEALQSPQFWPFFDAAHILEQASPGGAEGEDAPPFPLPADVENHLASFGFYPKRLLRGYLHWSTVTPDRAAAADFAHLPPLYEPVVRLCERGGTFYLENGMFFAGSGGGILGRQRDYLNKPPFVTDLSDDALDALDLAAQERERERIRQTEG
;
A
#
# COMPACT_ATOMS: atom_id res chain seq x y z
N MET A 1 -50.51 6.43 14.22
CA MET A 1 -50.15 5.11 13.66
C MET A 1 -48.74 5.20 13.09
N GLN A 2 -47.96 4.15 13.29
CA GLN A 2 -46.49 4.13 13.32
C GLN A 2 -45.78 4.08 11.95
N LYS A 3 -44.44 4.30 12.03
CA LYS A 3 -43.32 3.98 11.10
C LYS A 3 -43.14 4.98 9.95
N THR A 4 -41.94 5.52 9.69
CA THR A 4 -40.68 4.78 9.49
C THR A 4 -39.47 5.68 9.74
N THR A 5 -38.58 5.31 10.66
CA THR A 5 -37.19 5.78 10.70
C THR A 5 -36.29 4.59 10.38
N ALA A 6 -35.75 4.57 9.17
CA ALA A 6 -34.69 3.65 8.77
C ALA A 6 -33.82 4.33 7.72
N SER A 7 -32.73 4.98 8.16
CA SER A 7 -31.59 5.43 7.34
C SER A 7 -30.48 5.90 8.27
N SER A 8 -29.70 4.98 8.85
CA SER A 8 -28.48 5.34 9.62
C SER A 8 -27.42 4.24 9.68
N SER A 9 -27.45 3.23 8.79
CA SER A 9 -26.55 2.06 8.89
C SER A 9 -25.30 2.14 8.01
N SER A 10 -25.33 2.86 6.87
CA SER A 10 -24.23 2.87 5.90
C SER A 10 -23.09 3.83 6.27
N ASP A 11 -23.40 4.90 7.02
CA ASP A 11 -22.44 5.93 7.42
C ASP A 11 -21.50 5.47 8.56
N GLN A 12 -21.93 4.49 9.36
CA GLN A 12 -21.14 3.99 10.49
C GLN A 12 -19.96 3.11 10.06
N THR A 13 -20.09 2.35 8.97
CA THR A 13 -19.06 1.40 8.54
C THR A 13 -17.81 2.10 7.97
N GLY A 14 -18.00 3.16 7.18
CA GLY A 14 -16.89 3.97 6.67
C GLY A 14 -16.11 4.69 7.78
N GLY A 15 -16.83 5.23 8.77
CA GLY A 15 -16.21 5.87 9.94
C GLY A 15 -15.39 4.92 10.81
N VAL A 16 -15.86 3.68 11.00
CA VAL A 16 -15.13 2.65 11.77
C VAL A 16 -13.88 2.18 11.02
N ALA A 17 -13.98 1.92 9.72
CA ALA A 17 -12.84 1.50 8.90
C ALA A 17 -11.75 2.57 8.86
N PHE A 18 -12.12 3.83 8.65
CA PHE A 18 -11.19 4.96 8.68
C PHE A 18 -10.52 5.14 10.03
N THR A 19 -11.27 4.98 11.12
CA THR A 19 -10.72 5.08 12.49
C THR A 19 -9.71 3.98 12.76
N ALA A 20 -10.00 2.73 12.36
CA ALA A 20 -9.08 1.61 12.47
C ALA A 20 -7.81 1.81 11.62
N ALA A 21 -7.98 2.28 10.37
CA ALA A 21 -6.86 2.57 9.47
C ALA A 21 -5.98 3.70 10.01
N THR A 22 -6.59 4.75 10.58
CA THR A 22 -5.89 5.86 11.23
C THR A 22 -5.08 5.39 12.43
N ALA A 23 -5.70 4.60 13.31
CA ALA A 23 -5.01 4.03 14.47
C ALA A 23 -3.83 3.15 14.06
N ARG A 24 -4.00 2.34 13.00
CA ARG A 24 -2.93 1.50 12.43
C ARG A 24 -1.77 2.35 11.91
N VAL A 25 -2.05 3.41 11.13
CA VAL A 25 -1.01 4.31 10.61
C VAL A 25 -0.27 5.03 11.74
N LEU A 26 -0.98 5.55 12.73
CA LEU A 26 -0.35 6.25 13.87
C LEU A 26 0.50 5.34 14.76
N ALA A 27 0.25 4.02 14.75
CA ALA A 27 1.04 3.04 15.48
C ALA A 27 2.36 2.68 14.76
N ILE A 28 2.52 3.06 13.50
CA ILE A 28 3.75 2.78 12.74
C ILE A 28 4.87 3.62 13.33
N THR A 29 5.97 2.98 13.72
CA THR A 29 7.18 3.73 14.08
C THR A 29 7.83 4.25 12.79
N PRO A 30 8.15 5.55 12.70
CA PRO A 30 8.87 6.09 11.54
C PRO A 30 10.12 5.28 11.26
N PRO A 31 10.50 5.13 9.97
CA PRO A 31 11.59 4.24 9.58
C PRO A 31 12.88 4.57 10.33
N GLY A 32 13.43 3.55 11.02
CA GLY A 32 14.73 3.57 11.66
C GLY A 32 15.73 2.71 10.87
N SER A 33 17.02 3.00 10.97
CA SER A 33 18.09 2.34 10.21
C SER A 33 18.43 0.91 10.67
N SER A 34 17.43 0.07 10.94
CA SER A 34 17.70 -1.35 11.26
C SER A 34 18.08 -2.11 9.99
N ARG A 35 19.25 -2.78 10.03
CA ARG A 35 19.88 -3.48 8.90
C ARG A 35 19.46 -4.96 8.77
N ASP A 36 18.44 -5.41 9.51
CA ASP A 36 18.21 -6.85 9.65
C ASP A 36 17.04 -7.40 8.80
N LYS A 37 16.23 -6.54 8.15
CA LYS A 37 14.94 -6.92 7.52
C LYS A 37 14.88 -6.78 5.99
N HIS A 38 15.97 -7.01 5.29
CA HIS A 38 16.12 -6.50 3.92
C HIS A 38 15.36 -7.25 2.81
N GLN A 39 15.10 -8.55 2.96
CA GLN A 39 14.54 -9.33 1.86
C GLN A 39 13.01 -9.18 1.80
N SER A 40 12.35 -9.22 2.96
CA SER A 40 10.92 -9.02 3.06
C SER A 40 10.53 -7.62 2.53
N GLU A 41 11.33 -6.59 2.82
CA GLU A 41 11.08 -5.23 2.32
C GLU A 41 11.04 -5.14 0.78
N VAL A 42 12.02 -5.74 0.10
CA VAL A 42 12.05 -5.78 -1.38
C VAL A 42 10.86 -6.55 -1.93
N LEU A 43 10.51 -7.68 -1.31
CA LEU A 43 9.40 -8.50 -1.76
C LEU A 43 8.04 -7.83 -1.53
N LEU A 44 7.88 -7.07 -0.43
CA LEU A 44 6.69 -6.28 -0.15
C LEU A 44 6.48 -5.19 -1.18
N ILE A 45 7.54 -4.48 -1.61
CA ILE A 45 7.43 -3.50 -2.69
C ILE A 45 7.09 -4.16 -4.02
N ARG A 46 7.73 -5.29 -4.35
CA ARG A 46 7.37 -6.04 -5.59
C ARG A 46 5.93 -6.51 -5.56
N GLU A 47 5.45 -6.95 -4.41
CA GLU A 47 4.06 -7.37 -4.23
C GLU A 47 3.10 -6.17 -4.34
N TYR A 48 3.44 -5.01 -3.78
CA TYR A 48 2.69 -3.77 -4.01
C TYR A 48 2.63 -3.44 -5.50
N LEU A 49 3.75 -3.43 -6.21
CA LEU A 49 3.81 -3.12 -7.65
C LEU A 49 2.95 -4.08 -8.48
N ARG A 50 2.91 -5.36 -8.09
CA ARG A 50 2.05 -6.38 -8.69
C ARG A 50 0.58 -6.10 -8.45
N ARG A 51 0.19 -5.82 -7.19
CA ARG A 51 -1.20 -5.47 -6.84
C ARG A 51 -1.62 -4.17 -7.51
N ALA A 52 -0.76 -3.15 -7.51
CA ALA A 52 -0.96 -1.90 -8.22
C ALA A 52 -1.26 -2.12 -9.71
N ALA A 53 -0.58 -3.07 -10.38
CA ALA A 53 -0.84 -3.36 -11.78
C ALA A 53 -2.25 -3.95 -12.01
N LEU A 54 -2.68 -4.87 -11.14
CA LEU A 54 -4.03 -5.44 -11.18
C LEU A 54 -5.10 -4.38 -10.92
N TRP A 55 -4.86 -3.52 -9.94
CA TRP A 55 -5.77 -2.44 -9.59
C TRP A 55 -5.90 -1.40 -10.70
N THR A 56 -4.80 -0.97 -11.31
CA THR A 56 -4.89 -0.03 -12.44
C THR A 56 -5.49 -0.64 -13.69
N GLU A 57 -5.36 -1.95 -13.90
CA GLU A 57 -6.07 -2.66 -14.96
C GLU A 57 -7.59 -2.70 -14.69
N ALA A 58 -7.99 -3.07 -13.48
CA ALA A 58 -9.40 -3.13 -13.09
C ALA A 58 -10.07 -1.74 -13.09
N LEU A 59 -9.35 -0.70 -12.67
CA LEU A 59 -9.78 0.70 -12.73
C LEU A 59 -9.66 1.29 -14.15
N GLN A 60 -9.25 0.50 -15.15
CA GLN A 60 -9.01 0.94 -16.53
C GLN A 60 -8.13 2.18 -16.65
N SER A 61 -7.17 2.34 -15.73
CA SER A 61 -6.34 3.53 -15.59
C SER A 61 -4.85 3.18 -15.46
N PRO A 62 -4.25 2.49 -16.45
CA PRO A 62 -2.86 2.02 -16.39
C PRO A 62 -1.82 3.15 -16.29
N GLN A 63 -2.17 4.37 -16.69
CA GLN A 63 -1.31 5.55 -16.63
C GLN A 63 -0.96 6.00 -15.20
N PHE A 64 -1.75 5.62 -14.19
CA PHE A 64 -1.48 5.98 -12.79
C PHE A 64 -0.54 4.99 -12.09
N TRP A 65 -0.17 3.88 -12.75
CA TRP A 65 0.79 2.94 -12.19
C TRP A 65 2.18 3.59 -12.09
N PRO A 66 2.96 3.37 -11.00
CA PRO A 66 2.71 2.42 -9.91
C PRO A 66 2.14 3.03 -8.62
N PHE A 67 2.23 4.35 -8.43
CA PHE A 67 1.94 4.99 -7.14
C PHE A 67 0.77 5.96 -7.27
N PHE A 68 -0.39 5.54 -6.80
CA PHE A 68 -1.64 6.26 -6.99
C PHE A 68 -2.54 6.14 -5.76
N ASP A 69 -3.57 6.97 -5.75
CA ASP A 69 -4.67 6.91 -4.80
C ASP A 69 -5.88 6.28 -5.50
N ALA A 70 -6.15 5.02 -5.19
CA ALA A 70 -7.26 4.27 -5.78
C ALA A 70 -8.63 4.89 -5.48
N ALA A 71 -8.81 5.53 -4.32
CA ALA A 71 -10.08 6.15 -3.95
C ALA A 71 -10.32 7.39 -4.81
N HIS A 72 -9.26 8.18 -5.02
CA HIS A 72 -9.30 9.33 -5.90
C HIS A 72 -9.67 8.95 -7.35
N ILE A 73 -9.04 7.91 -7.92
CA ILE A 73 -9.39 7.42 -9.27
C ILE A 73 -10.86 7.02 -9.34
N LEU A 74 -11.34 6.31 -8.32
CA LEU A 74 -12.73 5.85 -8.26
C LEU A 74 -13.74 7.02 -8.18
N GLU A 75 -13.38 8.07 -7.44
CA GLU A 75 -14.18 9.30 -7.33
C GLU A 75 -14.23 10.06 -8.64
N GLN A 76 -13.11 10.18 -9.35
CA GLN A 76 -13.06 10.81 -10.66
C GLN A 76 -13.89 10.07 -11.71
N ALA A 77 -13.96 8.74 -11.62
CA ALA A 77 -14.78 7.93 -12.51
C ALA A 77 -16.29 7.98 -12.18
N SER A 78 -16.67 8.51 -11.02
CA SER A 78 -18.07 8.57 -10.59
C SER A 78 -18.81 9.75 -11.24
N PRO A 79 -20.11 9.61 -11.59
CA PRO A 79 -20.90 10.72 -12.13
C PRO A 79 -20.91 11.93 -11.18
N GLY A 80 -20.38 13.07 -11.64
CA GLY A 80 -20.23 14.28 -10.82
C GLY A 80 -18.93 14.38 -10.03
N GLY A 81 -17.97 13.47 -10.26
CA GLY A 81 -16.60 13.59 -9.77
C GLY A 81 -15.93 14.87 -10.26
N ALA A 82 -15.09 15.47 -9.41
CA ALA A 82 -14.28 16.62 -9.80
C ALA A 82 -13.22 16.16 -10.82
N GLU A 83 -13.38 16.54 -12.08
CA GLU A 83 -12.36 16.36 -13.11
C GLU A 83 -11.19 17.32 -12.87
N GLY A 84 -9.96 16.79 -12.83
CA GLY A 84 -8.73 17.60 -12.85
C GLY A 84 -7.64 17.17 -11.86
N GLU A 85 -6.38 17.42 -12.23
CA GLU A 85 -5.19 17.26 -11.37
C GLU A 85 -5.17 18.23 -10.17
N ASP A 86 -6.04 19.24 -10.14
CA ASP A 86 -6.10 20.31 -9.13
C ASP A 86 -7.02 20.01 -7.94
N ALA A 87 -7.59 18.80 -7.86
CA ALA A 87 -8.37 18.41 -6.69
C ALA A 87 -7.47 18.43 -5.44
N PRO A 88 -7.88 19.11 -4.34
CA PRO A 88 -7.07 19.12 -3.13
C PRO A 88 -6.88 17.70 -2.61
N PRO A 89 -5.70 17.37 -2.07
CA PRO A 89 -5.46 16.03 -1.53
C PRO A 89 -6.50 15.71 -0.45
N PHE A 90 -6.88 14.44 -0.37
CA PHE A 90 -7.81 13.95 0.66
C PHE A 90 -7.40 14.49 2.05
N PRO A 91 -8.28 15.23 2.74
CA PRO A 91 -7.92 15.91 3.98
C PRO A 91 -7.73 14.88 5.11
N LEU A 92 -6.62 14.99 5.84
CA LEU A 92 -6.33 14.14 6.99
C LEU A 92 -6.32 14.96 8.29
N PRO A 93 -6.63 14.33 9.44
CA PRO A 93 -6.40 14.93 10.75
C PRO A 93 -4.95 15.42 10.93
N ALA A 94 -4.76 16.53 11.65
CA ALA A 94 -3.46 17.20 11.75
C ALA A 94 -2.38 16.34 12.42
N ASP A 95 -2.76 15.51 13.40
CA ASP A 95 -1.88 14.53 14.04
C ASP A 95 -1.40 13.46 13.05
N VAL A 96 -2.29 12.98 12.17
CA VAL A 96 -1.93 12.06 11.08
C VAL A 96 -1.01 12.73 10.07
N GLU A 97 -1.30 13.96 9.66
CA GLU A 97 -0.43 14.73 8.75
C GLU A 97 0.97 14.91 9.31
N ASN A 98 1.07 15.28 10.59
CA ASN A 98 2.34 15.45 11.28
C ASN A 98 3.10 14.13 11.40
N HIS A 99 2.41 13.02 11.68
CA HIS A 99 3.02 11.70 11.73
C HIS A 99 3.57 11.29 10.37
N LEU A 100 2.77 11.43 9.30
CA LEU A 100 3.17 11.10 7.93
C LEU A 100 4.32 11.98 7.40
N ALA A 101 4.54 13.17 7.96
CA ALA A 101 5.66 14.03 7.59
C ALA A 101 7.04 13.42 7.92
N SER A 102 7.11 12.42 8.80
CA SER A 102 8.34 11.69 9.13
C SER A 102 8.74 10.63 8.09
N PHE A 103 7.86 10.34 7.12
CA PHE A 103 8.08 9.32 6.09
C PHE A 103 8.63 9.93 4.80
N GLY A 104 9.34 9.11 4.01
CA GLY A 104 9.74 9.47 2.66
C GLY A 104 8.55 9.73 1.73
N PHE A 105 8.80 10.40 0.60
CA PHE A 105 7.77 10.85 -0.34
C PHE A 105 6.79 9.73 -0.76
N TYR A 106 7.32 8.58 -1.20
CA TYR A 106 6.47 7.49 -1.71
C TYR A 106 5.72 6.73 -0.60
N PRO A 107 6.35 6.30 0.52
CA PRO A 107 5.61 5.73 1.64
C PRO A 107 4.50 6.67 2.14
N LYS A 108 4.81 7.97 2.33
CA LYS A 108 3.81 8.98 2.71
C LYS A 108 2.63 8.98 1.74
N ARG A 109 2.90 9.08 0.44
CA ARG A 109 1.85 9.10 -0.60
C ARG A 109 0.95 7.87 -0.54
N LEU A 110 1.50 6.68 -0.36
CA LEU A 110 0.73 5.44 -0.33
C LEU A 110 -0.03 5.23 0.98
N LEU A 111 0.51 5.63 2.13
CA LEU A 111 -0.21 5.62 3.40
C LEU A 111 -1.40 6.60 3.38
N ARG A 112 -1.27 7.75 2.70
CA ARG A 112 -2.44 8.62 2.45
C ARG A 112 -3.50 7.92 1.60
N GLY A 113 -3.09 7.29 0.50
CA GLY A 113 -4.01 6.54 -0.37
C GLY A 113 -4.71 5.39 0.37
N TYR A 114 -4.02 4.73 1.30
CA TYR A 114 -4.61 3.73 2.20
C TYR A 114 -5.69 4.33 3.10
N LEU A 115 -5.42 5.47 3.74
CA LEU A 115 -6.38 6.16 4.59
C LEU A 115 -7.58 6.65 3.78
N HIS A 116 -7.35 7.23 2.61
CA HIS A 116 -8.44 7.63 1.72
C HIS A 116 -9.27 6.43 1.27
N TRP A 117 -8.64 5.32 0.88
CA TRP A 117 -9.34 4.10 0.51
C TRP A 117 -10.20 3.53 1.65
N SER A 118 -9.78 3.69 2.90
CA SER A 118 -10.57 3.23 4.05
C SER A 118 -11.88 3.99 4.28
N THR A 119 -12.08 5.16 3.65
CA THR A 119 -13.36 5.88 3.68
C THR A 119 -14.32 5.46 2.57
N VAL A 120 -13.84 4.72 1.56
CA VAL A 120 -14.66 4.25 0.44
C VAL A 120 -15.65 3.22 0.98
N THR A 121 -16.92 3.62 1.07
CA THR A 121 -17.97 2.75 1.60
C THR A 121 -18.37 1.66 0.61
N PRO A 122 -18.72 0.45 1.09
CA PRO A 122 -19.19 -0.66 0.24
C PRO A 122 -20.48 -0.36 -0.55
N ASP A 123 -21.23 0.65 -0.13
CA ASP A 123 -22.49 1.07 -0.77
C ASP A 123 -22.27 1.81 -2.10
N ARG A 124 -21.03 2.21 -2.40
CA ARG A 124 -20.63 2.43 -3.79
C ARG A 124 -20.55 1.05 -4.43
N ALA A 125 -21.52 0.71 -5.29
CA ALA A 125 -21.53 -0.53 -6.07
C ALA A 125 -20.15 -0.90 -6.66
N ALA A 126 -19.34 0.10 -6.99
CA ALA A 126 -17.98 -0.07 -7.48
C ALA A 126 -16.99 -0.71 -6.47
N ALA A 127 -17.12 -0.54 -5.16
CA ALA A 127 -16.21 -1.19 -4.20
C ALA A 127 -16.38 -2.71 -4.16
N ALA A 128 -17.61 -3.21 -4.38
CA ALA A 128 -17.89 -4.63 -4.48
C ALA A 128 -17.26 -5.24 -5.75
N ASP A 129 -17.19 -4.48 -6.84
CA ASP A 129 -16.57 -4.91 -8.09
C ASP A 129 -15.07 -5.22 -7.92
N PHE A 130 -14.39 -4.59 -6.96
CA PHE A 130 -12.98 -4.82 -6.66
C PHE A 130 -12.72 -5.84 -5.54
N ALA A 131 -13.75 -6.47 -4.97
CA ALA A 131 -13.60 -7.39 -3.84
C ALA A 131 -12.79 -8.65 -4.17
N HIS A 132 -12.69 -9.01 -5.45
CA HIS A 132 -11.88 -10.13 -5.94
C HIS A 132 -10.37 -9.78 -6.03
N LEU A 133 -10.02 -8.49 -5.96
CA LEU A 133 -8.63 -8.05 -6.03
C LEU A 133 -7.96 -8.16 -4.66
N PRO A 134 -6.65 -8.48 -4.62
CA PRO A 134 -5.89 -8.45 -3.38
C PRO A 134 -5.83 -7.01 -2.83
N PRO A 135 -5.88 -6.79 -1.50
CA PRO A 135 -5.81 -5.46 -0.92
C PRO A 135 -4.57 -4.69 -1.40
N LEU A 136 -4.78 -3.54 -2.05
CA LEU A 136 -3.73 -2.78 -2.75
C LEU A 136 -2.60 -2.35 -1.82
N TYR A 137 -2.94 -1.65 -0.74
CA TYR A 137 -1.97 -0.96 0.12
C TYR A 137 -1.34 -1.87 1.18
N GLU A 138 -1.90 -3.05 1.41
CA GLU A 138 -1.47 -3.94 2.49
C GLU A 138 0.04 -4.21 2.48
N PRO A 139 0.70 -4.51 1.34
CA PRO A 139 2.15 -4.74 1.36
C PRO A 139 2.97 -3.52 1.80
N VAL A 140 2.53 -2.30 1.49
CA VAL A 140 3.23 -1.07 1.89
C VAL A 140 2.95 -0.73 3.35
N VAL A 141 1.73 -0.95 3.84
CA VAL A 141 1.44 -0.80 5.26
C VAL A 141 2.31 -1.75 6.08
N ARG A 142 2.39 -3.03 5.68
CA ARG A 142 3.27 -4.03 6.33
C ARG A 142 4.75 -3.65 6.25
N LEU A 143 5.20 -3.09 5.11
CA LEU A 143 6.55 -2.58 4.98
C LEU A 143 6.85 -1.50 6.04
N CYS A 144 5.97 -0.51 6.15
CA CYS A 144 6.14 0.59 7.08
C CYS A 144 6.02 0.13 8.55
N GLU A 145 5.09 -0.76 8.88
CA GLU A 145 4.95 -1.36 10.22
C GLU A 145 6.23 -2.05 10.70
N ARG A 146 7.01 -2.60 9.77
CA ARG A 146 8.29 -3.26 10.06
C ARG A 146 9.47 -2.30 10.21
N GLY A 147 9.23 -1.00 10.05
CA GLY A 147 10.24 0.06 10.03
C GLY A 147 10.88 0.28 8.66
N GLY A 148 10.36 -0.38 7.62
CA GLY A 148 10.89 -0.30 6.26
C GLY A 148 10.49 0.99 5.53
N THR A 149 11.30 1.33 4.53
CA THR A 149 11.04 2.46 3.62
C THR A 149 11.46 2.09 2.21
N PHE A 150 11.05 2.91 1.24
CA PHE A 150 11.51 2.76 -0.13
C PHE A 150 11.58 4.10 -0.85
N TYR A 151 12.40 4.13 -1.89
CA TYR A 151 12.53 5.27 -2.77
C TYR A 151 12.75 4.81 -4.22
N LEU A 152 12.55 5.74 -5.16
CA LEU A 152 12.89 5.54 -6.55
C LEU A 152 14.12 6.36 -6.91
N GLU A 153 14.99 5.77 -7.71
CA GLU A 153 16.12 6.46 -8.32
C GLU A 153 16.44 5.82 -9.68
N ASN A 154 16.59 6.63 -10.73
CA ASN A 154 16.98 6.18 -12.08
C ASN A 154 16.14 5.02 -12.65
N GLY A 155 14.82 5.02 -12.43
CA GLY A 155 13.92 3.97 -12.92
C GLY A 155 14.00 2.65 -12.14
N MET A 156 14.72 2.65 -11.01
CA MET A 156 14.79 1.54 -10.08
C MET A 156 14.07 1.91 -8.78
N PHE A 157 13.55 0.91 -8.09
CA PHE A 157 13.11 1.04 -6.71
C PHE A 157 14.14 0.43 -5.77
N PHE A 158 14.27 1.01 -4.59
CA PHE A 158 15.16 0.57 -3.53
C PHE A 158 14.37 0.42 -2.23
N ALA A 159 14.54 -0.71 -1.56
CA ALA A 159 13.96 -1.02 -0.25
C ALA A 159 14.95 -1.88 0.53
N GLY A 160 15.17 -1.56 1.81
CA GLY A 160 16.21 -2.19 2.60
C GLY A 160 17.59 -2.03 1.95
N SER A 161 18.32 -3.14 1.79
CA SER A 161 19.61 -3.19 1.09
C SER A 161 19.50 -3.60 -0.38
N GLY A 162 18.28 -3.78 -0.90
CA GLY A 162 18.03 -4.30 -2.23
C GLY A 162 17.20 -3.37 -3.09
N GLY A 163 17.02 -3.78 -4.35
CA GLY A 163 16.24 -3.03 -5.30
C GLY A 163 15.92 -3.82 -6.56
N GLY A 164 15.28 -3.15 -7.50
CA GLY A 164 14.97 -3.73 -8.80
C GLY A 164 14.59 -2.68 -9.81
N ILE A 165 14.66 -3.07 -11.08
CA ILE A 165 14.12 -2.26 -12.16
C ILE A 165 12.61 -2.16 -11.97
N LEU A 166 12.07 -0.95 -12.00
CA LEU A 166 10.64 -0.73 -11.82
C LEU A 166 9.85 -1.42 -12.93
N GLY A 167 10.28 -1.27 -14.20
CA GLY A 167 9.64 -1.89 -15.36
C GLY A 167 8.35 -1.17 -15.76
N ARG A 168 7.47 -1.88 -16.49
CA ARG A 168 6.16 -1.37 -16.91
C ARG A 168 5.05 -2.12 -16.21
N GLN A 169 3.89 -1.48 -16.04
CA GLN A 169 2.67 -2.07 -15.47
C GLN A 169 2.37 -3.48 -16.03
N ARG A 170 2.39 -3.63 -17.36
CA ARG A 170 2.12 -4.90 -18.06
C ARG A 170 3.04 -6.05 -17.64
N ASP A 171 4.27 -5.73 -17.22
CA ASP A 171 5.27 -6.73 -16.86
C ASP A 171 4.91 -7.43 -15.52
N TYR A 172 3.97 -6.85 -14.75
CA TYR A 172 3.53 -7.34 -13.44
C TYR A 172 2.20 -8.09 -13.46
N LEU A 173 1.34 -7.88 -14.48
CA LEU A 173 -0.01 -8.46 -14.54
C LEU A 173 0.00 -9.99 -14.44
N ASN A 174 0.95 -10.63 -15.12
CA ASN A 174 1.05 -12.09 -15.19
C ASN A 174 2.04 -12.68 -14.18
N LYS A 175 2.57 -11.87 -13.26
CA LYS A 175 3.50 -12.39 -12.25
C LYS A 175 2.73 -13.11 -11.14
N PRO A 176 3.22 -14.27 -10.67
CA PRO A 176 2.68 -14.86 -9.44
C PRO A 176 2.93 -13.91 -8.25
N PRO A 177 2.17 -14.06 -7.15
CA PRO A 177 2.44 -13.34 -5.90
C PRO A 177 3.91 -13.48 -5.48
N PHE A 178 4.54 -12.35 -5.15
CA PHE A 178 5.91 -12.36 -4.63
C PHE A 178 5.96 -12.74 -3.16
N VAL A 179 4.87 -12.46 -2.45
CA VAL A 179 4.64 -12.82 -1.05
C VAL A 179 3.20 -13.29 -0.93
N THR A 180 3.02 -14.55 -0.51
CA THR A 180 1.70 -15.17 -0.34
C THR A 180 1.12 -14.94 1.05
N ASP A 181 1.98 -14.86 2.07
CA ASP A 181 1.61 -14.59 3.46
C ASP A 181 2.32 -13.33 3.96
N LEU A 182 1.53 -12.35 4.42
CA LEU A 182 2.01 -11.06 4.93
C LEU A 182 2.09 -11.02 6.47
N SER A 183 1.93 -12.17 7.14
CA SER A 183 2.13 -12.32 8.59
C SER A 183 3.57 -11.98 9.00
N ASP A 184 3.76 -11.53 10.25
CA ASP A 184 5.10 -11.23 10.77
C ASP A 184 6.00 -12.47 10.72
N ASP A 185 5.50 -13.63 11.14
CA ASP A 185 6.24 -14.90 11.13
C ASP A 185 6.75 -15.28 9.73
N ALA A 186 5.90 -15.14 8.69
CA ALA A 186 6.29 -15.46 7.33
C ALA A 186 7.34 -14.48 6.78
N LEU A 187 7.19 -13.19 7.07
CA LEU A 187 8.14 -12.16 6.64
C LEU A 187 9.49 -12.29 7.37
N ASP A 188 9.47 -12.59 8.67
CA ASP A 188 10.66 -12.84 9.47
C ASP A 188 11.40 -14.10 9.00
N ALA A 189 10.68 -15.16 8.63
CA ALA A 189 11.27 -16.36 8.04
C ALA A 189 11.97 -16.07 6.69
N LEU A 190 11.39 -15.20 5.85
CA LEU A 190 12.01 -14.77 4.59
C LEU A 190 13.32 -14.01 4.84
N ASP A 191 13.33 -13.13 5.83
CA ASP A 191 14.50 -12.35 6.22
C ASP A 191 15.61 -13.26 6.77
N LEU A 192 15.28 -14.17 7.70
CA LEU A 192 16.23 -15.13 8.26
C LEU A 192 16.86 -16.01 7.18
N ALA A 193 16.04 -16.57 6.29
CA ALA A 193 16.53 -17.41 5.20
C ALA A 193 17.44 -16.64 4.23
N ALA A 194 17.21 -15.34 4.04
CA ALA A 194 18.08 -14.49 3.23
C ALA A 194 19.43 -14.24 3.91
N GLN A 195 19.42 -13.97 5.22
CA GLN A 195 20.64 -13.79 6.00
C GLN A 195 21.51 -15.05 6.00
N GLU A 196 20.89 -16.23 6.11
CA GLU A 196 21.60 -17.52 6.06
C GLU A 196 22.28 -17.74 4.70
N ARG A 197 21.57 -17.47 3.60
CA ARG A 197 22.15 -17.55 2.24
C ARG A 197 23.34 -16.61 2.07
N GLU A 198 23.24 -15.39 2.59
CA GLU A 198 24.32 -14.42 2.49
C GLU A 198 25.55 -14.86 3.30
N ARG A 199 25.36 -15.35 4.52
CA ARG A 199 26.44 -15.88 5.37
C ARG A 199 27.17 -17.04 4.70
N GLU A 200 26.43 -17.94 4.06
CA GLU A 200 27.01 -19.07 3.33
C GLU A 200 27.80 -18.60 2.10
N ARG A 201 27.28 -17.60 1.36
CA ARG A 201 28.00 -16.99 0.23
C ARG A 201 29.33 -16.38 0.67
N ILE A 202 29.35 -15.62 1.76
CA ILE A 202 30.58 -15.02 2.30
C ILE A 202 31.60 -16.12 2.66
N ARG A 203 31.16 -17.17 3.37
CA ARG A 203 32.02 -18.31 3.72
C ARG A 203 32.66 -18.98 2.50
N GLN A 204 31.91 -19.14 1.41
CA GLN A 204 32.41 -19.76 0.17
C GLN A 204 33.35 -18.85 -0.63
N THR A 205 33.34 -17.53 -0.38
CA THR A 205 34.20 -16.57 -1.09
C THR A 205 35.52 -16.33 -0.34
N GLU A 206 35.56 -16.66 0.96
CA GLU A 206 36.73 -16.47 1.84
C GLU A 206 37.54 -17.76 2.10
N GLY A 207 37.06 -18.93 1.65
CA GLY A 207 37.73 -20.23 1.77
C GLY A 207 38.34 -20.72 0.47
#